data_AF-A0A0C2X9J9-F1
#
_entry.id   AF-A0A0C2X9J9-F1
#
_cell.length_a   1.000
_cell.length_b   1.000
_cell.length_c   1.000
_cell.angle_alpha   90.00
_cell.angle_beta   90.00
_cell.angle_gamma   90.00
#
_symmetry.space_group_name_H-M   'P 1'
#
loop_
_entity.id
_entity.type
_entity.pdbx_description
1 polymer ?
#
loop_
_entity_poly.entity_id
_entity_poly.type
_entity_poly.pdbx_seq_one_letter_code
_entity_poly.pdbx_strand_id
1 'polypeptide(L)'
;MQGLKKENKQLKKDKEALETDIQVLRALRTAELKKEQRELEGGLGDGLGSLEDTYLQMKKLLRSFRSSIEEIVLEDPGESGNYPDCAICYEELSKDTAATFPCEHIFHMTCIRELDRHAKEQEQRANRNLACPTCRQNWDLSEVLYVTRTASEQWQELIEIATEWAQMDTRRDDVDWTSDKTSEPSFIENDMESDDSEEEQVATGKAQGERSREGEPTAPRTPPRSQKRRRLEELAAARSAKKQKR
;
A
#
# COMPACT_ATOMS: atom_id res chain seq x y z
N MET A 1 -35.24 -27.50 34.41
CA MET A 1 -36.19 -26.42 34.04
C MET A 1 -35.94 -25.07 34.72
N GLN A 2 -35.62 -24.99 36.03
CA GLN A 2 -35.39 -23.69 36.67
C GLN A 2 -34.09 -22.98 36.24
N GLY A 3 -33.02 -23.72 35.91
CA GLY A 3 -31.76 -23.15 35.40
C GLY A 3 -31.91 -22.42 34.06
N LEU A 4 -32.56 -23.05 33.08
CA LEU A 4 -32.83 -22.46 31.75
C LEU A 4 -33.64 -21.16 31.81
N LYS A 5 -34.52 -21.00 32.81
CA LYS A 5 -35.28 -19.75 33.01
C LYS A 5 -34.38 -18.62 33.54
N LYS A 6 -33.38 -18.94 34.37
CA LYS A 6 -32.41 -17.95 34.86
C LYS A 6 -31.44 -17.53 33.75
N GLU A 7 -30.96 -18.49 32.97
CA GLU A 7 -30.04 -18.24 31.84
C GLU A 7 -30.69 -17.40 30.75
N ASN A 8 -31.92 -17.72 30.34
CA ASN A 8 -32.67 -16.89 29.38
C ASN A 8 -32.93 -15.47 29.91
N LYS A 9 -33.13 -15.30 31.22
CA LYS A 9 -33.29 -13.98 31.84
C LYS A 9 -31.98 -13.19 31.81
N GLN A 10 -30.85 -13.86 31.99
CA GLN A 10 -29.53 -13.24 31.92
C GLN A 10 -29.19 -12.83 30.48
N LEU A 11 -29.37 -13.73 29.51
CA LEU A 11 -29.14 -13.43 28.09
C LEU A 11 -29.97 -12.25 27.58
N LYS A 12 -31.23 -12.11 28.04
CA LYS A 12 -32.05 -10.94 27.71
C LYS A 12 -31.45 -9.64 28.23
N LYS A 13 -30.97 -9.63 29.48
CA LYS A 13 -30.30 -8.47 30.07
C LYS A 13 -29.00 -8.13 29.35
N ASP A 14 -28.19 -9.13 29.01
CA ASP A 14 -26.91 -8.93 28.33
C ASP A 14 -27.14 -8.40 26.90
N LYS A 15 -28.20 -8.87 26.22
CA LYS A 15 -28.60 -8.34 24.91
C LYS A 15 -29.02 -6.87 24.99
N GLU A 16 -29.85 -6.51 25.97
CA GLU A 16 -30.27 -5.12 26.18
C GLU A 16 -29.08 -4.21 26.49
N ALA A 17 -28.12 -4.67 27.31
CA ALA A 17 -26.89 -3.95 27.60
C ALA A 17 -26.02 -3.75 26.34
N LEU A 18 -25.86 -4.78 25.52
CA LEU A 18 -25.09 -4.70 24.28
C LEU A 18 -25.75 -3.73 23.27
N GLU A 19 -27.07 -3.73 23.17
CA GLU A 19 -27.81 -2.79 22.32
C GLU A 19 -27.60 -1.34 22.78
N THR A 20 -27.57 -1.08 24.09
CA THR A 20 -27.26 0.26 24.61
C THR A 20 -25.82 0.67 24.32
N ASP A 21 -24.85 -0.23 24.46
CA ASP A 21 -23.44 0.06 24.16
C ASP A 21 -23.22 0.36 22.68
N ILE A 22 -23.88 -0.40 21.79
CA ILE A 22 -23.84 -0.13 20.34
C ILE A 22 -24.40 1.25 20.02
N GLN A 23 -25.48 1.68 20.67
CA GLN A 23 -26.04 3.03 20.47
C GLN A 23 -25.08 4.12 20.97
N VAL A 24 -24.44 3.92 22.13
CA VAL A 24 -23.43 4.85 22.66
C VAL A 24 -22.24 4.96 21.73
N LEU A 25 -21.71 3.84 21.22
CA LEU A 25 -20.59 3.85 20.26
C LEU A 25 -20.95 4.56 18.95
N ARG A 26 -22.18 4.39 18.45
CA ARG A 26 -22.66 5.14 17.28
C ARG A 26 -22.76 6.64 17.57
N ALA A 27 -23.25 7.01 18.75
CA ALA A 27 -23.34 8.41 19.16
C ALA A 27 -21.96 9.06 19.31
N LEU A 28 -21.00 8.35 19.91
CA LEU A 28 -19.62 8.82 20.02
C LEU A 28 -18.95 8.98 18.66
N ARG A 29 -19.09 8.00 17.77
CA ARG A 29 -18.51 8.06 16.41
C ARG A 29 -19.09 9.22 15.59
N THR A 30 -20.40 9.46 15.70
CA THR A 30 -21.04 10.60 15.02
C THR A 30 -20.66 11.95 15.63
N ALA A 31 -20.46 12.01 16.96
CA ALA A 31 -19.95 13.20 17.62
C ALA A 31 -18.48 13.51 17.26
N GLU A 32 -17.62 12.49 17.16
CA GLU A 32 -16.24 12.61 16.70
C GLU A 32 -16.19 13.12 15.25
N LEU A 33 -16.94 12.50 14.34
CA LEU A 33 -17.02 12.97 12.95
C LEU A 33 -17.52 14.41 12.85
N LYS A 34 -18.50 14.80 13.67
CA LYS A 34 -19.01 16.18 13.71
C LYS A 34 -17.98 17.16 14.30
N LYS A 35 -17.16 16.72 15.26
CA LYS A 35 -16.06 17.51 15.81
C LYS A 35 -14.97 17.70 14.75
N GLU A 36 -14.57 16.64 14.07
CA GLU A 36 -13.64 16.70 12.94
C GLU A 36 -14.16 17.64 11.83
N GLN A 37 -15.45 17.53 11.48
CA GLN A 37 -16.07 18.44 10.51
C GLN A 37 -16.02 19.91 10.98
N ARG A 38 -16.29 20.18 12.26
CA ARG A 38 -16.20 21.55 12.79
C ARG A 38 -14.77 22.06 12.85
N GLU A 39 -13.80 21.20 13.14
CA GLU A 39 -12.37 21.57 13.09
C GLU A 39 -11.95 21.93 11.67
N LEU A 40 -12.44 21.19 10.67
CA LEU A 40 -12.25 21.53 9.25
C LEU A 40 -12.94 22.85 8.85
N GLU A 41 -14.14 23.11 9.37
CA GLU A 41 -14.89 24.34 9.06
C GLU A 41 -14.38 25.58 9.83
N GLY A 42 -13.81 25.39 11.02
CA GLY A 42 -13.40 26.46 11.94
C GLY A 42 -11.94 26.93 11.80
N GLY A 43 -11.12 26.26 11.00
CA GLY A 43 -9.69 26.56 10.79
C GLY A 43 -9.37 27.62 9.73
N LEU A 44 -10.37 28.14 9.01
CA LEU A 44 -10.22 29.12 7.93
C LEU A 44 -9.98 30.57 8.43
N GLY A 45 -9.25 30.72 9.53
CA GLY A 45 -8.77 31.99 10.05
C GLY A 45 -7.51 32.45 9.30
N ASP A 46 -7.73 33.16 8.20
CA ASP A 46 -6.85 34.11 7.49
C ASP A 46 -5.33 34.02 7.77
N GLY A 47 -4.60 33.26 6.94
CA GLY A 47 -3.17 33.51 6.67
C GLY A 47 -2.16 32.44 7.13
N LEU A 48 -2.46 31.63 8.15
CA LEU A 48 -1.55 30.57 8.64
C LEU A 48 -2.10 29.14 8.54
N GLY A 49 -3.40 28.96 8.25
CA GLY A 49 -4.03 27.64 8.10
C GLY A 49 -3.54 26.85 6.89
N SER A 50 -3.07 27.52 5.82
CA SER A 50 -2.70 26.86 4.57
C SER A 50 -1.58 25.82 4.71
N LEU A 51 -0.61 26.04 5.61
CA LEU A 51 0.51 25.11 5.78
C LEU A 51 0.11 23.89 6.62
N GLU A 52 -0.63 24.10 7.71
CA GLU A 52 -1.10 23.03 8.59
C GLU A 52 -2.14 22.14 7.87
N ASP A 53 -3.04 22.74 7.09
CA ASP A 53 -4.02 22.01 6.29
C ASP A 53 -3.35 21.15 5.21
N THR A 54 -2.32 21.68 4.54
CA THR A 54 -1.53 20.93 3.56
C THR A 54 -0.84 19.73 4.21
N TYR A 55 -0.25 19.91 5.40
CA TYR A 55 0.39 18.82 6.14
C TYR A 55 -0.60 17.74 6.61
N LEU A 56 -1.77 18.14 7.10
CA LEU A 56 -2.84 17.20 7.47
C LEU A 56 -3.35 16.43 6.26
N GLN A 57 -3.48 17.10 5.11
CA GLN A 57 -3.88 16.46 3.86
C GLN A 57 -2.82 15.47 3.38
N MET A 58 -1.53 15.82 3.42
CA MET A 58 -0.44 14.88 3.12
C MET A 58 -0.46 13.65 4.04
N LYS A 59 -0.67 13.85 5.34
CA LYS A 59 -0.82 12.75 6.31
C LYS A 59 -2.02 11.86 6.01
N LYS A 60 -3.12 12.44 5.51
CA LYS A 60 -4.32 11.68 5.12
C LYS A 60 -4.03 10.84 3.87
N LEU A 61 -3.35 11.40 2.88
CA LEU A 61 -2.91 10.67 1.68
C LEU A 61 -1.96 9.52 2.02
N LEU A 62 -0.96 9.75 2.88
CA LEU A 62 -0.05 8.68 3.30
C LEU A 62 -0.77 7.55 4.06
N ARG A 63 -1.77 7.89 4.88
CA ARG A 63 -2.62 6.88 5.54
C ARG A 63 -3.45 6.11 4.52
N SER A 64 -4.06 6.80 3.56
CA SER A 64 -4.81 6.16 2.47
C SER A 64 -3.92 5.23 1.67
N PHE A 65 -2.74 5.69 1.27
CA PHE A 65 -1.74 4.93 0.51
C PHE A 65 -1.35 3.64 1.22
N ARG A 66 -1.06 3.73 2.53
CA ARG A 66 -0.74 2.55 3.35
C ARG A 66 -1.92 1.58 3.41
N SER A 67 -3.13 2.07 3.66
CA SER A 67 -4.33 1.22 3.69
C SER A 67 -4.56 0.52 2.36
N SER A 68 -4.38 1.22 1.24
CA SER A 68 -4.52 0.64 -0.10
C SER A 68 -3.42 -0.38 -0.39
N ILE A 69 -2.19 -0.21 0.12
CA ILE A 69 -1.09 -1.21 -0.03
C ILE A 69 -1.33 -2.47 0.80
N GLU A 70 -1.85 -2.33 2.02
CA GLU A 70 -2.07 -3.47 2.94
C GLU A 70 -3.33 -4.29 2.57
N GLU A 71 -4.15 -3.82 1.63
CA GLU A 71 -5.33 -4.53 1.14
C GLU A 71 -4.95 -5.76 0.30
N ILE A 72 -5.54 -6.91 0.62
CA ILE A 72 -5.36 -8.14 -0.17
C ILE A 72 -6.22 -8.04 -1.42
N VAL A 73 -5.58 -8.22 -2.58
CA VAL A 73 -6.21 -8.07 -3.90
C VAL A 73 -6.26 -9.37 -4.67
N LEU A 74 -7.21 -9.47 -5.60
CA LEU A 74 -7.24 -10.55 -6.58
C LEU A 74 -6.27 -10.21 -7.72
N GLU A 75 -5.48 -11.18 -8.15
CA GLU A 75 -4.65 -11.02 -9.35
C GLU A 75 -5.52 -10.68 -10.57
N ASP A 76 -5.02 -9.79 -11.43
CA ASP A 76 -5.72 -9.44 -12.66
C ASP A 76 -5.78 -10.64 -13.62
N PRO A 77 -6.77 -10.67 -14.55
CA PRO A 77 -6.82 -11.71 -15.55
C PRO A 77 -5.53 -11.75 -16.36
N GLY A 78 -4.96 -12.95 -16.53
CA GLY A 78 -3.72 -13.14 -17.28
C GLY A 78 -3.87 -12.86 -18.77
N GLU A 79 -2.86 -13.23 -19.58
CA GLU A 79 -2.92 -13.08 -21.05
C GLU A 79 -4.10 -13.83 -21.69
N SER A 80 -4.58 -14.89 -21.04
CA SER A 80 -5.77 -15.65 -21.44
C SER A 80 -7.09 -14.90 -21.22
N GLY A 81 -7.08 -13.80 -20.45
CA GLY A 81 -8.26 -13.05 -20.07
C GLY A 81 -9.05 -13.64 -18.90
N ASN A 82 -8.54 -14.72 -18.28
CA ASN A 82 -9.18 -15.39 -17.16
C ASN A 82 -8.45 -15.09 -15.83
N TYR A 83 -9.21 -15.00 -14.75
CA TYR A 83 -8.70 -14.93 -13.38
C TYR A 83 -8.10 -16.28 -12.93
N PRO A 84 -7.29 -16.29 -11.84
CA PRO A 84 -6.79 -17.54 -11.28
C PRO A 84 -7.93 -18.47 -10.85
N ASP A 85 -7.72 -19.77 -11.06
CA ASP A 85 -8.69 -20.79 -10.66
C ASP A 85 -8.63 -21.07 -9.16
N CYS A 86 -9.79 -21.29 -8.55
CA CYS A 86 -9.89 -21.72 -7.16
C CYS A 86 -9.39 -23.16 -7.01
N ALA A 87 -8.39 -23.40 -6.14
CA ALA A 87 -7.81 -24.73 -5.97
C ALA A 87 -8.74 -25.78 -5.31
N ILE A 88 -9.95 -25.39 -4.89
CA ILE A 88 -10.96 -26.32 -4.32
C ILE A 88 -11.88 -26.87 -5.42
N CYS A 89 -12.50 -26.00 -6.22
CA CYS A 89 -13.46 -26.40 -7.26
C CYS A 89 -12.88 -26.38 -8.69
N TYR A 90 -11.70 -25.79 -8.90
CA TYR A 90 -11.07 -25.57 -10.20
C TYR A 90 -11.91 -24.71 -11.16
N GLU A 91 -12.71 -23.80 -10.62
CA GLU A 91 -13.44 -22.78 -11.37
C GLU A 91 -12.77 -21.41 -11.21
N GLU A 92 -12.97 -20.54 -12.20
CA GLU A 92 -12.41 -19.20 -12.23
C GLU A 92 -12.89 -18.36 -11.03
N LEU A 93 -11.96 -17.66 -10.38
CA LEU A 93 -12.29 -16.72 -9.30
C LEU A 93 -12.90 -15.44 -9.88
N SER A 94 -13.90 -14.88 -9.19
CA SER A 94 -14.39 -13.54 -9.50
C SER A 94 -14.28 -12.64 -8.30
N LYS A 95 -14.08 -11.33 -8.53
CA LYS A 95 -13.96 -10.31 -7.49
C LYS A 95 -15.10 -10.39 -6.45
N ASP A 96 -16.34 -10.64 -6.87
CA ASP A 96 -17.50 -10.67 -5.97
C ASP A 96 -17.61 -11.95 -5.12
N THR A 97 -16.93 -13.01 -5.54
CA THR A 97 -17.04 -14.34 -4.90
C THR A 97 -15.76 -14.75 -4.19
N ALA A 98 -14.64 -14.11 -4.48
CA ALA A 98 -13.35 -14.38 -3.90
C ALA A 98 -13.26 -13.93 -2.43
N ALA A 99 -12.62 -14.77 -1.63
CA ALA A 99 -12.34 -14.55 -0.23
C ALA A 99 -10.95 -15.07 0.09
N THR A 100 -10.27 -14.40 1.02
CA THR A 100 -8.90 -14.67 1.39
C THR A 100 -8.79 -15.04 2.86
N PHE A 101 -7.92 -16.00 3.15
CA PHE A 101 -7.49 -16.27 4.51
C PHE A 101 -6.47 -15.20 4.99
N PRO A 102 -6.26 -15.03 6.30
CA PRO A 102 -5.19 -14.16 6.82
C PRO A 102 -3.78 -14.55 6.36
N CYS A 103 -3.61 -15.77 5.83
CA CYS A 103 -2.38 -16.24 5.19
C CYS A 103 -2.32 -15.96 3.67
N GLU A 104 -3.16 -15.05 3.17
CA GLU A 104 -3.19 -14.53 1.79
C GLU A 104 -3.58 -15.53 0.67
N HIS A 105 -4.06 -16.73 1.02
CA HIS A 105 -4.58 -17.69 0.04
C HIS A 105 -6.04 -17.41 -0.29
N ILE A 106 -6.35 -17.31 -1.59
CA ILE A 106 -7.66 -16.90 -2.11
C ILE A 106 -8.45 -18.09 -2.65
N PHE A 107 -9.74 -18.16 -2.31
CA PHE A 107 -10.71 -19.16 -2.78
C PHE A 107 -12.09 -18.54 -2.95
N HIS A 108 -13.06 -19.24 -3.55
CA HIS A 108 -14.45 -18.79 -3.47
C HIS A 108 -14.97 -18.87 -2.03
N MET A 109 -15.73 -17.87 -1.61
CA MET A 109 -16.40 -17.85 -0.30
C MET A 109 -17.36 -19.04 -0.13
N THR A 110 -18.00 -19.49 -1.21
CA THR A 110 -18.84 -20.70 -1.21
C THR A 110 -18.00 -21.93 -0.85
N CYS A 111 -16.86 -22.14 -1.51
CA CYS A 111 -15.96 -23.26 -1.22
C CYS A 111 -15.44 -23.25 0.23
N ILE A 112 -15.10 -22.07 0.77
CA ILE A 112 -14.67 -21.93 2.18
C ILE A 112 -15.79 -22.34 3.14
N ARG A 113 -17.04 -21.94 2.86
CA ARG A 113 -18.21 -22.32 3.70
C ARG A 113 -18.52 -23.81 3.63
N GLU A 114 -18.40 -24.42 2.46
CA GLU A 114 -18.57 -25.87 2.28
C GLU A 114 -17.48 -26.64 3.05
N LEU A 115 -16.22 -26.14 3.03
CA LEU A 115 -15.11 -26.70 3.79
C LEU A 115 -15.36 -26.62 5.30
N ASP A 116 -15.84 -25.48 5.81
CA ASP A 116 -16.24 -25.31 7.20
C ASP A 116 -17.39 -26.25 7.59
N ARG A 117 -18.40 -26.40 6.73
CA ARG A 117 -19.50 -27.35 6.96
C ARG A 117 -18.99 -28.78 7.06
N HIS A 118 -18.15 -29.22 6.11
CA HIS A 118 -17.59 -30.57 6.13
C HIS A 118 -16.66 -30.80 7.32
N ALA A 119 -15.88 -29.80 7.74
CA ALA A 119 -15.06 -29.89 8.96
C ALA A 119 -15.93 -30.10 10.21
N LYS A 120 -17.08 -29.41 10.30
CA LYS A 120 -18.05 -29.58 11.39
C LYS A 120 -18.77 -30.93 11.36
N GLU A 121 -19.02 -31.49 10.17
CA GLU A 121 -19.66 -32.80 10.01
C GLU A 121 -18.72 -33.98 10.33
N GLN A 122 -17.46 -33.89 9.91
CA GLN A 122 -16.49 -34.98 10.08
C GLN A 122 -15.96 -35.14 11.52
N GLU A 123 -16.07 -34.11 12.37
CA GLU A 123 -15.58 -34.19 13.74
C GLU A 123 -16.60 -33.72 14.79
N GLN A 124 -16.98 -34.67 15.65
CA GLN A 124 -17.79 -34.59 16.87
C GLN A 124 -17.23 -33.65 17.96
N ARG A 125 -16.60 -32.51 17.62
CA ARG A 125 -16.07 -31.53 18.59
C ARG A 125 -16.40 -30.11 18.13
N ALA A 126 -17.23 -29.43 18.93
CA ALA A 126 -17.88 -28.16 18.64
C ALA A 126 -16.98 -26.93 18.41
N ASN A 127 -15.64 -27.04 18.44
CA ASN A 127 -14.71 -25.90 18.41
C ASN A 127 -13.43 -26.24 17.64
N ARG A 128 -13.50 -26.42 16.32
CA ARG A 128 -12.27 -26.42 15.51
C ARG A 128 -12.32 -25.33 14.46
N ASN A 129 -11.21 -24.59 14.40
CA ASN A 129 -10.93 -23.56 13.43
C ASN A 129 -10.75 -24.20 12.03
N LEU A 130 -11.03 -23.42 10.99
CA LEU A 130 -10.92 -23.83 9.60
C LEU A 130 -9.46 -23.88 9.15
N ALA A 131 -9.00 -25.00 8.61
CA ALA A 131 -7.64 -25.10 8.07
C ALA A 131 -7.59 -24.61 6.62
N CYS A 132 -6.69 -23.69 6.30
CA CYS A 132 -6.44 -23.26 4.91
C CYS A 132 -6.00 -24.47 4.04
N PRO A 133 -6.63 -24.72 2.87
CA PRO A 133 -6.26 -25.84 2.00
C PRO A 133 -4.81 -25.85 1.52
N THR A 134 -4.21 -24.66 1.35
CA THR A 134 -2.85 -24.53 0.80
C THR A 134 -1.77 -24.66 1.87
N CYS A 135 -1.84 -23.86 2.95
CA CYS A 135 -0.79 -23.84 3.98
C CYS A 135 -1.13 -24.61 5.26
N ARG A 136 -2.37 -25.11 5.40
CA ARG A 136 -2.89 -25.84 6.57
C ARG A 136 -2.87 -25.07 7.90
N GLN A 137 -2.69 -23.75 7.86
CA GLN A 137 -2.87 -22.90 9.05
C GLN A 137 -4.35 -22.84 9.43
N ASN A 138 -4.62 -22.83 10.73
CA ASN A 138 -5.97 -22.82 11.27
C ASN A 138 -6.41 -21.37 11.54
N TRP A 139 -7.58 -21.01 11.03
CA TRP A 139 -8.15 -19.67 11.11
C TRP A 139 -9.64 -19.75 11.47
N ASP A 140 -10.16 -18.73 12.15
CA ASP A 140 -11.59 -18.66 12.39
C ASP A 140 -12.32 -18.18 11.13
N LEU A 141 -13.53 -18.69 10.88
CA LEU A 141 -14.31 -18.30 9.70
C LEU A 141 -14.62 -16.78 9.69
N SER A 142 -14.65 -16.14 10.87
CA SER A 142 -14.82 -14.70 11.01
C SER A 142 -13.60 -13.88 10.58
N GLU A 143 -12.42 -14.49 10.48
CA GLU A 143 -11.18 -13.84 10.05
C GLU A 143 -10.96 -13.93 8.54
N VAL A 144 -11.76 -14.74 7.84
CA VAL A 144 -11.76 -14.79 6.38
C VAL A 144 -12.39 -13.51 5.84
N LEU A 145 -11.65 -12.81 4.98
CA LEU A 145 -12.05 -11.53 4.41
C LEU A 145 -12.49 -11.70 2.96
N TYR A 146 -13.47 -10.91 2.53
CA TYR A 146 -13.80 -10.80 1.11
C TYR A 146 -12.73 -9.99 0.38
N VAL A 147 -12.40 -10.40 -0.84
CA VAL A 147 -11.50 -9.62 -1.70
C VAL A 147 -12.32 -8.55 -2.41
N THR A 148 -11.98 -7.28 -2.19
CA THR A 148 -12.77 -6.13 -2.65
C THR A 148 -12.24 -5.47 -3.92
N ARG A 149 -10.98 -5.74 -4.30
CA ARG A 149 -10.30 -5.09 -5.42
C ARG A 149 -9.45 -6.07 -6.21
N THR A 150 -9.25 -5.77 -7.48
CA THR A 150 -8.19 -6.42 -8.28
C THR A 150 -6.87 -5.65 -8.14
N ALA A 151 -5.76 -6.27 -8.53
CA ALA A 151 -4.44 -5.65 -8.50
C ALA A 151 -4.38 -4.37 -9.36
N SER A 152 -5.02 -4.35 -10.53
CA SER A 152 -5.09 -3.16 -11.38
C SER A 152 -5.87 -2.02 -10.74
N GLU A 153 -6.99 -2.32 -10.09
CA GLU A 153 -7.79 -1.31 -9.37
C GLU A 153 -7.01 -0.71 -8.20
N GLN A 154 -6.32 -1.55 -7.41
CA GLN A 154 -5.44 -1.09 -6.33
C GLN A 154 -4.32 -0.20 -6.87
N TRP A 155 -3.67 -0.60 -7.97
CA TRP A 155 -2.64 0.21 -8.61
C TRP A 155 -3.16 1.55 -9.10
N GLN A 156 -4.35 1.59 -9.68
CA GLN A 156 -4.97 2.82 -10.16
C GLN A 156 -5.24 3.78 -8.99
N GLU A 157 -5.75 3.29 -7.87
CA GLU A 157 -5.94 4.10 -6.66
C GLU A 157 -4.62 4.61 -6.08
N LEU A 158 -3.58 3.79 -6.06
CA LEU A 158 -2.25 4.20 -5.61
C LEU A 158 -1.67 5.30 -6.51
N ILE A 159 -1.88 5.21 -7.83
CA ILE A 159 -1.49 6.26 -8.78
C ILE A 159 -2.26 7.54 -8.50
N GLU A 160 -3.58 7.46 -8.29
CA GLU A 160 -4.41 8.62 -7.97
C GLU A 160 -3.91 9.33 -6.70
N ILE A 161 -3.66 8.58 -5.62
CA ILE A 161 -3.09 9.11 -4.37
C ILE A 161 -1.73 9.78 -4.62
N ALA A 162 -0.85 9.14 -5.40
CA ALA A 162 0.46 9.69 -5.73
C ALA A 162 0.36 10.98 -6.59
N THR A 163 -0.60 11.04 -7.51
CA THR A 163 -0.84 12.26 -8.32
C THR A 163 -1.38 13.40 -7.47
N GLU A 164 -2.30 13.12 -6.53
CA GLU A 164 -2.83 14.13 -5.61
C GLU A 164 -1.70 14.65 -4.70
N TRP A 165 -0.86 13.75 -4.21
CA TRP A 165 0.32 14.12 -3.41
C TRP A 165 1.31 15.00 -4.19
N ALA A 166 1.61 14.65 -5.44
CA ALA A 166 2.49 15.44 -6.30
C ALA A 166 1.94 16.84 -6.60
N GLN A 167 0.61 16.98 -6.77
CA GLN A 167 -0.04 18.28 -6.95
C GLN A 167 0.09 19.17 -5.71
N MET A 168 0.10 18.62 -4.50
CA MET A 168 0.32 19.41 -3.28
C MET A 168 1.75 19.91 -3.17
N ASP A 169 2.71 19.08 -3.55
CA ASP A 169 4.13 19.43 -3.46
C ASP A 169 4.47 20.61 -4.39
N THR A 170 3.98 20.57 -5.64
CA THR A 170 4.22 21.66 -6.62
C THR A 170 3.70 23.03 -6.19
N ARG A 171 2.59 23.09 -5.44
CA ARG A 171 2.03 24.37 -4.94
C ARG A 171 2.92 25.05 -3.92
N ARG A 172 3.82 24.32 -3.28
CA ARG A 172 4.71 24.86 -2.26
C ARG A 172 5.84 25.70 -2.86
N ASP A 173 6.28 25.36 -4.08
CA ASP A 173 7.39 26.04 -4.74
C ASP A 173 6.97 27.39 -5.38
N ASP A 174 5.70 27.54 -5.75
CA ASP A 174 5.21 28.76 -6.43
C ASP A 174 5.01 29.96 -5.48
N VAL A 175 4.98 29.76 -4.16
CA VAL A 175 4.55 30.79 -3.19
C VAL A 175 5.69 31.67 -2.67
N ASP A 176 6.98 31.32 -2.84
CA ASP A 176 8.07 32.09 -2.18
C ASP A 176 9.41 32.24 -2.93
N TRP A 177 9.59 31.69 -4.15
CA TRP A 177 10.89 31.82 -4.83
C TRP A 177 11.07 33.08 -5.71
N THR A 178 10.05 33.95 -5.81
CA THR A 178 10.14 35.19 -6.64
C THR A 178 10.27 36.49 -5.84
N SER A 179 10.29 36.43 -4.49
CA SER A 179 10.24 37.64 -3.65
C SER A 179 11.61 38.26 -3.32
N ASP A 180 12.73 37.57 -3.52
CA ASP A 180 14.07 38.15 -3.24
C ASP A 180 15.04 38.03 -4.42
N LYS A 181 14.65 38.62 -5.56
CA LYS A 181 15.61 39.11 -6.57
C LYS A 181 15.99 40.56 -6.30
N THR A 182 16.27 40.90 -5.05
CA THR A 182 16.91 42.18 -4.71
C THR A 182 18.39 41.95 -4.48
N SER A 183 19.19 42.49 -5.41
CA SER A 183 20.63 42.73 -5.29
C SER A 183 21.52 41.48 -5.31
N GLU A 184 21.88 41.04 -6.52
CA GLU A 184 23.15 40.33 -6.74
C GLU A 184 24.31 41.27 -6.32
N PRO A 185 25.10 40.98 -5.27
CA PRO A 185 26.41 41.62 -5.14
C PRO A 185 27.32 41.02 -6.22
N SER A 186 27.92 41.86 -7.06
CA SER A 186 28.88 41.47 -8.08
C SER A 186 30.03 40.68 -7.44
N PHE A 187 30.02 39.36 -7.62
CA PHE A 187 31.07 38.49 -7.11
C PHE A 187 32.31 38.67 -8.01
N ILE A 188 33.40 39.07 -7.37
CA ILE A 188 34.72 39.35 -7.95
C ILE A 188 35.14 38.21 -8.89
N GLU A 189 35.39 38.56 -10.15
CA GLU A 189 36.14 37.73 -11.10
C GLU A 189 37.57 37.58 -10.57
N ASN A 190 37.80 36.58 -9.71
CA ASN A 190 39.16 36.18 -9.37
C ASN A 190 39.55 35.01 -10.25
N ASP A 191 40.25 35.38 -11.32
CA ASP A 191 41.11 34.59 -12.17
C ASP A 191 41.92 33.61 -11.30
N MET A 192 41.64 32.31 -11.40
CA MET A 192 42.44 31.28 -10.75
C MET A 192 42.72 30.18 -11.78
N GLU A 193 43.91 30.31 -12.36
CA GLU A 193 44.57 29.37 -13.25
C GLU A 193 44.54 27.95 -12.69
N SER A 194 44.15 27.03 -13.56
CA SER A 194 44.76 25.71 -13.79
C SER A 194 45.71 25.19 -12.70
N ASP A 195 45.30 24.13 -12.02
CA ASP A 195 46.25 23.07 -11.67
C ASP A 195 45.60 21.68 -11.79
N ASP A 196 46.31 20.83 -12.50
CA ASP A 196 45.96 19.53 -13.05
C ASP A 196 46.85 18.51 -12.34
N SER A 197 46.33 17.79 -11.35
CA SER A 197 46.99 16.66 -10.62
C SER A 197 46.01 16.17 -9.53
N GLU A 198 45.86 14.92 -9.13
CA GLU A 198 46.40 13.61 -9.49
C GLU A 198 45.49 12.58 -8.79
N GLU A 199 45.69 11.32 -9.13
CA GLU A 199 44.98 10.11 -8.73
C GLU A 199 44.95 9.86 -7.21
N GLU A 200 43.87 9.24 -6.68
CA GLU A 200 44.05 8.30 -5.54
C GLU A 200 42.95 7.23 -5.38
N GLN A 201 43.37 6.00 -5.72
CA GLN A 201 43.27 4.75 -4.96
C GLN A 201 41.92 4.22 -4.43
N VAL A 202 41.49 3.15 -5.10
CA VAL A 202 40.45 2.19 -4.69
C VAL A 202 41.02 1.26 -3.59
N ALA A 203 40.48 1.37 -2.38
CA ALA A 203 40.75 0.43 -1.29
C ALA A 203 40.05 -0.92 -1.56
N THR A 204 40.86 -1.95 -1.78
CA THR A 204 40.46 -3.36 -1.87
C THR A 204 40.45 -3.99 -0.48
N GLY A 205 39.27 -4.09 0.12
CA GLY A 205 39.05 -4.86 1.35
C GLY A 205 38.91 -6.35 1.06
N LYS A 206 39.96 -7.13 1.35
CA LYS A 206 39.93 -8.60 1.45
C LYS A 206 39.12 -9.00 2.69
N ALA A 207 38.04 -9.76 2.50
CA ALA A 207 37.46 -10.61 3.54
C ALA A 207 37.38 -12.04 3.00
N GLN A 208 38.31 -12.88 3.45
CA GLN A 208 38.24 -14.33 3.30
C GLN A 208 37.20 -14.86 4.28
N GLY A 209 36.24 -15.62 3.76
CA GLY A 209 35.24 -16.34 4.53
C GLY A 209 34.60 -17.40 3.65
N GLU A 210 35.30 -18.52 3.50
CA GLU A 210 34.81 -19.72 2.81
C GLU A 210 33.54 -20.24 3.49
N ARG A 211 32.42 -20.25 2.76
CA ARG A 211 31.33 -21.20 2.98
C ARG A 211 30.60 -21.46 1.67
N SER A 212 30.89 -22.63 1.11
CA SER A 212 30.19 -23.21 -0.02
C SER A 212 28.69 -23.34 0.27
N ARG A 213 27.85 -22.73 -0.58
CA ARG A 213 26.49 -23.20 -0.86
C ARG A 213 26.13 -22.82 -2.29
N GLU A 214 25.89 -23.84 -3.09
CA GLU A 214 25.57 -23.79 -4.50
C GLU A 214 24.15 -23.23 -4.72
N GLY A 215 23.99 -22.42 -5.77
CA GLY A 215 22.71 -22.24 -6.46
C GLY A 215 21.92 -20.96 -6.20
N GLU A 216 22.57 -19.79 -6.13
CA GLU A 216 21.86 -18.49 -6.14
C GLU A 216 21.70 -17.99 -7.60
N PRO A 217 20.48 -17.65 -8.06
CA PRO A 217 20.28 -17.11 -9.40
C PRO A 217 20.92 -15.72 -9.47
N THR A 218 22.01 -15.62 -10.25
CA THR A 218 22.71 -14.36 -10.50
C THR A 218 21.76 -13.33 -11.10
N ALA A 219 21.35 -12.36 -10.28
CA ALA A 219 20.64 -11.18 -10.77
C ALA A 219 21.48 -10.48 -11.85
N PRO A 220 20.87 -10.02 -12.96
CA PRO A 220 21.59 -9.32 -14.00
C PRO A 220 22.20 -8.05 -13.42
N ARG A 221 23.54 -8.02 -13.36
CA ARG A 221 24.32 -6.84 -12.96
C ARG A 221 23.89 -5.67 -13.82
N THR A 222 23.24 -4.69 -13.21
CA THR A 222 22.90 -3.43 -13.87
C THR A 222 24.20 -2.76 -14.33
N PRO A 223 24.28 -2.31 -15.59
CA PRO A 223 25.48 -1.67 -16.10
C PRO A 223 25.78 -0.40 -15.28
N PRO A 224 27.07 -0.09 -15.03
CA PRO A 224 27.46 1.06 -14.23
C PRO A 224 26.80 2.32 -14.79
N ARG A 225 26.29 3.17 -13.87
CA ARG A 225 25.51 4.39 -14.16
C ARG A 225 26.13 5.27 -15.26
N SER A 226 27.46 5.26 -15.38
CA SER A 226 28.23 5.95 -16.42
C SER A 226 27.95 5.45 -17.85
N GLN A 227 27.79 4.13 -18.05
CA GLN A 227 27.48 3.55 -19.36
C GLN A 227 26.07 3.91 -19.83
N LYS A 228 25.10 3.96 -18.90
CA LYS A 228 23.71 4.34 -19.24
C LYS A 228 23.62 5.82 -19.67
N ARG A 229 24.37 6.71 -19.00
CA ARG A 229 24.44 8.15 -19.36
C ARG A 229 25.09 8.36 -20.73
N ARG A 230 26.23 7.72 -20.98
CA ARG A 230 26.93 7.81 -22.27
C ARG A 230 26.06 7.35 -23.45
N ARG A 231 25.31 6.26 -23.28
CA ARG A 231 24.42 5.71 -24.32
C ARG A 231 23.23 6.63 -24.63
N LEU A 232 22.74 7.37 -23.64
CA LEU A 232 21.67 8.37 -23.81
C LEU A 232 22.16 9.62 -24.54
N GLU A 233 23.36 10.11 -24.22
CA GLU A 233 24.00 11.24 -24.91
C GLU A 233 24.28 10.90 -26.38
N GLU A 234 24.73 9.68 -26.67
CA GLU A 234 25.01 9.22 -28.03
C GLU A 234 23.73 9.10 -28.89
N LEU A 235 22.63 8.62 -28.30
CA LEU A 235 21.32 8.58 -28.97
C LEU A 235 20.73 9.98 -29.20
N ALA A 236 20.94 10.91 -28.26
CA ALA A 236 20.52 12.30 -28.42
C ALA A 236 21.30 12.99 -29.56
N ALA A 237 22.62 12.78 -29.63
CA ALA A 237 23.46 13.28 -30.70
C ALA A 237 23.09 12.68 -32.07
N ALA A 238 22.77 11.39 -32.13
CA ALA A 238 22.32 10.76 -33.38
C ALA A 238 20.98 11.34 -33.89
N ARG A 239 20.07 11.71 -32.97
CA ARG A 239 18.79 12.33 -33.32
C ARG A 239 18.96 13.77 -33.81
N SER A 240 19.83 14.57 -33.19
CA SER A 240 20.10 15.93 -33.63
C SER A 240 20.79 15.97 -35.01
N ALA A 241 21.75 15.07 -35.26
CA ALA A 241 22.42 14.96 -36.56
C ALA A 241 21.46 14.57 -37.70
N LYS A 242 20.48 13.70 -37.45
CA LYS A 242 19.43 13.38 -38.45
C LYS A 242 18.51 14.55 -38.75
N LYS A 243 18.30 15.47 -37.79
CA LYS A 243 17.44 16.64 -37.97
C LYS A 243 18.10 17.74 -38.80
N GLN A 244 19.42 17.85 -38.78
CA GLN A 244 20.20 18.80 -39.59
C GLN A 244 20.40 18.38 -41.05
N LYS A 245 20.19 17.10 -41.38
CA LYS A 245 20.31 16.56 -42.75
C LYS A 245 18.99 16.57 -43.54
N ARG A 246 17.90 17.03 -42.94
CA ARG A 246 16.60 17.24 -43.62
C ARG A 246 16.39 18.73 -43.81
#